data_AF-A0A2S9KEC3-F1
#
_entry.id   AF-A0A2S9KEC3-F1
#
_cell.length_a   1.000
_cell.length_b   1.000
_cell.length_c   1.000
_cell.angle_alpha   90.00
_cell.angle_beta   90.00
_cell.angle_gamma   90.00
#
_symmetry.space_group_name_H-M   'P 1'
#
loop_
_entity.id
_entity.type
_entity.pdbx_description
1 polymer ?
#
loop_
_entity_poly.entity_id
_entity_poly.type
_entity_poly.pdbx_seq_one_letter_code
_entity_poly.pdbx_strand_id
1 'polypeptide(L)' 'MSTRIYLVTDRDTQTRRLIRAANQAQAVRHAAQSRFDIQVASQDNLVTLLAAGQAVESAAQATEAEPETTA' A
#
# COMPACT_ATOMS: atom_id res chain seq x y z
N MET A 1 -0.28 1.44 24.40
CA MET A 1 -0.39 0.84 23.04
C MET A 1 0.64 -0.26 22.91
N SER A 2 0.23 -1.49 22.57
CA SER A 2 1.17 -2.58 22.31
C SER A 2 1.67 -2.51 20.87
N THR A 3 2.98 -2.58 20.67
CA THR A 3 3.62 -2.61 19.35
C THR A 3 4.17 -4.00 19.07
N ARG A 4 3.95 -4.52 17.87
CA ARG A 4 4.48 -5.80 17.39
C ARG A 4 5.62 -5.54 16.38
N ILE A 5 6.50 -6.53 16.20
CA ILE A 5 7.52 -6.50 15.15
C ILE A 5 6.99 -7.29 13.96
N TYR A 6 6.94 -6.63 12.81
CA TYR A 6 6.52 -7.21 11.54
C TYR A 6 7.74 -7.44 10.65
N LEU A 7 7.79 -8.62 10.00
CA LEU A 7 8.73 -8.89 8.93
C LEU A 7 8.12 -8.39 7.63
N VAL A 8 8.80 -7.45 6.98
CA VAL A 8 8.45 -6.95 5.66
C VAL A 8 9.45 -7.48 4.66
N THR A 9 8.96 -8.17 3.63
CA THR A 9 9.77 -8.66 2.52
C THR A 9 9.45 -7.82 1.30
N ASP A 10 10.47 -7.19 0.74
CA ASP A 10 10.42 -6.59 -0.58
C ASP A 10 10.35 -7.73 -1.62
N ARG A 11 9.28 -7.79 -2.42
CA ARG A 11 9.08 -8.90 -3.38
C ARG A 11 9.95 -8.79 -4.62
N ASP A 12 10.47 -7.60 -4.93
CA ASP A 12 11.32 -7.36 -6.10
C ASP A 12 12.78 -7.67 -5.76
N THR A 13 13.26 -7.16 -4.62
CA THR A 13 14.67 -7.30 -4.22
C THR A 13 14.91 -8.49 -3.29
N GLN A 14 13.85 -9.15 -2.82
CA GLN A 14 13.86 -10.16 -1.76
C GLN A 14 14.47 -9.70 -0.42
N THR A 15 14.67 -8.40 -0.25
CA THR A 15 15.22 -7.83 0.98
C THR A 15 14.22 -7.92 2.12
N ARG A 16 14.70 -8.34 3.29
CA ARG A 16 13.88 -8.50 4.50
C ARG A 16 14.18 -7.40 5.50
N ARG A 17 13.13 -6.84 6.10
CA ARG A 17 13.21 -5.74 7.08
C ARG A 17 12.31 -6.02 8.28
N LEU A 18 12.75 -5.62 9.46
CA LEU A 18 11.97 -5.73 10.69
C LEU A 18 11.44 -4.34 11.06
N ILE A 19 10.12 -4.20 11.16
CA ILE A 19 9.46 -2.93 11.46
C ILE A 19 8.60 -3.08 12.71
N ARG A 20 8.82 -2.23 13.70
CA ARG A 20 7.96 -2.13 14.88
C ARG A 20 6.78 -1.22 14.57
N ALA A 21 5.57 -1.73 14.75
CA ALA A 21 4.34 -0.97 14.51
C ALA A 21 3.20 -1.43 15.42
N ALA A 22 2.17 -0.60 15.57
CA ALA A 22 0.95 -0.94 16.29
C ALA A 22 0.08 -1.96 15.53
N ASN A 23 0.14 -1.97 14.19
CA ASN A 23 -0.59 -2.90 13.33
C ASN A 23 0.11 -3.11 11.97
N GLN A 24 -0.39 -4.06 11.17
CA GLN A 24 0.16 -4.38 9.85
C GLN A 24 0.09 -3.20 8.88
N ALA A 25 -1.02 -2.46 8.84
CA ALA A 25 -1.19 -1.32 7.93
C ALA A 25 -0.14 -0.22 8.18
N GLN A 26 0.18 0.06 9.45
CA GLN A 26 1.25 0.98 9.81
C GLN A 26 2.63 0.44 9.39
N ALA A 27 2.89 -0.85 9.57
CA ALA A 27 4.15 -1.46 9.12
C ALA A 27 4.32 -1.38 7.60
N VAL A 28 3.26 -1.67 6.83
CA VAL A 28 3.25 -1.56 5.37
C VAL A 28 3.48 -0.12 4.92
N ARG A 29 2.78 0.86 5.52
CA ARG A 29 2.99 2.29 5.20
C ARG A 29 4.43 2.72 5.47
N HIS A 30 5.00 2.35 6.62
CA HIS A 30 6.38 2.69 6.95
C HIS A 30 7.37 2.06 5.95
N ALA A 31 7.14 0.80 5.58
CA ALA A 31 7.93 0.13 4.56
C ALA A 31 7.81 0.78 3.18
N ALA A 32 6.61 1.20 2.77
CA ALA A 32 6.35 1.83 1.49
C ALA A 32 6.94 3.24 1.42
N GLN A 33 6.79 4.05 2.47
CA GLN A 33 7.34 5.41 2.55
C GLN A 33 8.85 5.48 2.31
N SER A 34 9.60 4.44 2.69
CA SER A 34 11.04 4.41 2.44
C SER A 34 11.42 4.18 0.97
N ARG A 35 10.48 3.70 0.13
CA ARG A 35 10.74 3.31 -1.27
C ARG A 35 9.91 4.11 -2.28
N PHE A 36 8.74 4.57 -1.89
CA PHE A 36 7.78 5.24 -2.75
C PHE A 36 7.37 6.57 -2.13
N ASP A 37 7.29 7.61 -2.96
CA ASP A 37 6.60 8.84 -2.62
C ASP A 37 5.17 8.78 -3.14
N ILE A 38 4.23 9.35 -2.38
CA ILE A 38 2.80 9.30 -2.70
C ILE A 38 2.23 10.70 -2.52
N GLN A 39 1.63 11.20 -3.59
CA GLN A 39 1.02 12.52 -3.65
C GLN A 39 -0.18 12.47 -4.60
N VAL A 40 -1.14 13.37 -4.41
CA VAL A 40 -2.28 13.51 -5.32
C VAL A 40 -1.75 14.04 -6.64
N ALA A 41 -2.01 13.33 -7.74
CA ALA A 41 -1.58 13.78 -9.06
C ALA A 41 -2.28 15.10 -9.43
N SER A 42 -1.51 16.08 -9.91
CA SER A 42 -2.05 17.30 -10.51
C SER A 42 -2.68 16.99 -11.88
N GLN A 43 -3.48 17.93 -12.41
CA GLN A 43 -4.06 17.79 -13.75
C GLN A 43 -2.98 17.65 -14.83
N ASP A 44 -1.90 18.43 -14.74
CA ASP A 44 -0.78 18.35 -15.69
C ASP A 44 -0.08 16.99 -15.63
N ASN A 45 0.10 16.43 -14.43
CA ASN A 45 0.66 15.09 -14.25
C ASN A 45 -0.25 14.04 -14.90
N LEU A 46 -1.56 14.14 -14.70
CA LEU A 46 -2.54 13.22 -15.29
C LEU A 46 -2.50 13.28 -16.82
N VAL A 47 -2.56 14.48 -17.41
CA VAL A 47 -2.54 14.63 -18.87
C VAL A 47 -1.24 14.08 -19.46
N THR A 48 -0.09 14.40 -18.83
CA THR A 48 1.22 13.97 -19.31
C THR A 48 1.37 12.45 -19.28
N LEU A 49 1.01 11.80 -18.17
CA LEU A 49 1.19 10.36 -18.00
C LEU A 49 0.16 9.54 -18.81
N LEU A 50 -1.08 10.00 -18.90
CA LEU A 50 -2.09 9.36 -19.75
C LEU A 50 -1.71 9.46 -21.24
N ALA A 51 -1.22 10.63 -21.69
CA ALA A 51 -0.74 10.80 -23.07
C ALA A 51 0.48 9.93 -23.38
N ALA A 52 1.32 9.63 -22.37
CA ALA A 52 2.42 8.67 -22.47
C ALA A 52 1.97 7.20 -22.50
N GLY A 53 0.65 6.93 -22.45
CA GLY A 53 0.07 5.59 -22.50
C GLY A 53 0.01 4.87 -21.15
N GLN A 54 0.30 5.57 -20.04
CA GLN A 54 0.22 4.97 -18.72
C GLN A 54 -1.22 5.01 -18.20
N ALA A 55 -1.79 3.85 -17.87
CA ALA A 55 -3.15 3.74 -17.37
C ALA A 55 -3.24 3.98 -15.85
N VAL A 56 -4.40 4.49 -15.40
CA VAL A 56 -4.72 4.57 -13.97
C VAL A 56 -5.13 3.18 -13.46
N GLU A 57 -4.50 2.76 -12.36
CA GLU A 57 -4.80 1.49 -11.70
C GLU A 57 -5.74 1.71 -10.50
N SER A 58 -6.73 0.83 -10.35
CA SER A 58 -7.61 0.81 -9.18
C SER A 58 -7.04 -0.14 -8.12
N ALA A 59 -6.71 0.39 -6.95
CA ALA A 59 -6.46 -0.46 -5.79
C ALA A 59 -7.78 -1.15 -5.42
N ALA A 60 -7.84 -2.49 -5.52
CA ALA A 60 -9.01 -3.23 -5.08
C ALA A 60 -9.29 -2.89 -3.61
N GLN A 61 -10.49 -2.38 -3.31
CA GLN A 61 -10.98 -2.42 -1.94
C GLN A 61 -11.03 -3.91 -1.58
N ALA A 62 -10.26 -4.31 -0.58
CA ALA A 62 -10.57 -5.55 0.12
C ALA A 62 -11.95 -5.32 0.74
N THR A 63 -13.00 -5.69 0.02
CA THR A 63 -14.36 -5.80 0.56
C THR A 63 -14.24 -6.63 1.83
N GLU A 64 -14.54 -5.99 2.97
CA GLU A 64 -14.89 -6.71 4.19
C GLU A 64 -15.98 -7.69 3.81
N ALA A 65 -15.64 -8.98 3.76
CA ALA A 65 -16.63 -10.03 3.69
C ALA A 65 -17.43 -9.97 4.99
N GLU A 66 -18.54 -9.24 4.99
CA GLU A 66 -19.57 -9.37 6.01
C GLU A 66 -20.01 -10.85 6.03
N PRO A 67 -19.85 -11.57 7.15
CA PRO A 67 -20.35 -12.93 7.24
C PRO A 67 -21.87 -12.85 7.29
N GLU A 68 -22.50 -13.24 6.19
CA GLU A 68 -23.92 -13.53 6.10
C GLU A 68 -24.28 -14.54 7.20
N THR A 69 -24.86 -14.06 8.29
CA THR A 69 -25.41 -14.93 9.34
C THR A 69 -26.77 -15.40 8.83
N THR A 70 -26.80 -16.59 8.22
CA THR A 70 -28.03 -17.32 7.95
C THR A 70 -28.69 -17.65 9.30
N ALA A 71 -29.92 -17.18 9.50
CA ALA A 71 -30.83 -17.57 10.56
C ALA A 71 -31.97 -18.41 10.00
#